data_AF-A0A973LGL2-F1
#
_entry.id   AF-A0A973LGL2-F1
#
_cell.length_a   1.000
_cell.length_b   1.000
_cell.length_c   1.000
_cell.angle_alpha   90.00
_cell.angle_beta   90.00
_cell.angle_gamma   90.00
#
_symmetry.space_group_name_H-M   'P 1'
#
loop_
_entity.id
_entity.type
_entity.pdbx_description
1 polymer ?
#
loop_
_entity_poly.entity_id
_entity_poly.type
_entity_poly.pdbx_seq_one_letter_code
_entity_poly.pdbx_strand_id
1 'polypeptide(L)'
;MSGQDLTRLYDAQAWTRLRMHPNPLRMAFSPGVWSSAWYLFSYLVVSTVLFSVVLTMTVTSACVAIIWLGLPLLIGTAYFIRGCVVMERGRARAVVPEGLPALEPMNTGDGFFGTLKAVWKDGLTQRGLVHFILLYVPLFALATGVFAIWLGFLAMITVPIWYRYIPFDFDGQTVHGMSWGYFPHGPHGKDAVGFFIGSDLSASVAAVVSLVLFLAWNYVLVAAARVHAVALRVVITGRDPLGPARRILESPGPLSSAAYVSADAKPTEHSSEAA
;
A
#
# COMPACT_ATOMS: atom_id res chain seq x y z
N MET A 1 18.63 6.74 -25.64
CA MET A 1 17.52 6.84 -24.66
C MET A 1 18.11 6.60 -23.28
N SER A 2 18.08 7.59 -22.38
CA SER A 2 18.80 7.50 -21.11
C SER A 2 18.06 6.58 -20.13
N GLY A 3 18.77 5.95 -19.18
CA GLY A 3 18.15 5.13 -18.14
C GLY A 3 17.15 5.90 -17.25
N GLN A 4 17.27 7.23 -17.19
CA GLN A 4 16.33 8.11 -16.49
C GLN A 4 15.00 8.28 -17.24
N ASP A 5 15.02 8.26 -18.58
CA ASP A 5 13.80 8.31 -19.39
C ASP A 5 13.00 7.00 -19.28
N LEU A 6 13.71 5.86 -19.26
CA LEU A 6 13.10 4.55 -19.06
C LEU A 6 12.44 4.40 -17.68
N THR A 7 13.07 4.92 -16.62
CA THR A 7 12.48 4.89 -15.27
C THR A 7 11.27 5.82 -15.15
N ARG A 8 11.31 7.01 -15.76
CA ARG A 8 10.13 7.89 -15.84
C ARG A 8 8.97 7.25 -16.61
N LEU A 9 9.25 6.56 -17.71
CA LEU A 9 8.22 5.89 -18.51
C LEU A 9 7.61 4.70 -17.77
N TYR A 10 8.43 3.88 -17.10
CA TYR A 10 7.96 2.77 -16.28
C TYR A 10 7.11 3.23 -15.10
N ASP A 11 7.54 4.29 -14.40
CA ASP A 11 6.77 4.87 -13.31
C ASP A 11 5.47 5.50 -13.82
N ALA A 12 5.47 6.16 -14.98
CA ALA A 12 4.27 6.74 -15.58
C ALA A 12 3.25 5.67 -16.02
N GLN A 13 3.71 4.51 -16.49
CA GLN A 13 2.85 3.37 -16.86
C GLN A 13 2.32 2.60 -15.64
N ALA A 14 3.12 2.48 -14.58
CA ALA A 14 2.72 1.79 -13.35
C ALA A 14 1.42 2.37 -12.76
N TRP A 15 1.25 3.69 -12.80
CA TRP A 15 0.12 4.39 -12.17
C TRP A 15 -1.09 4.62 -13.09
N THR A 16 -1.14 3.97 -14.26
CA THR A 16 -2.16 4.28 -15.29
C THR A 16 -3.60 4.11 -14.79
N ARG A 17 -3.87 3.10 -13.94
CA ARG A 17 -5.20 2.89 -13.34
C ARG A 17 -5.53 3.82 -12.17
N LEU A 18 -4.53 4.41 -11.53
CA LEU A 18 -4.68 5.37 -10.43
C LEU A 18 -4.55 6.82 -10.92
N ARG A 19 -4.69 7.12 -12.21
CA ARG A 19 -4.59 8.50 -12.72
C ARG A 19 -5.68 9.40 -12.14
N MET A 20 -5.25 10.41 -11.38
CA MET A 20 -6.10 11.51 -10.95
C MET A 20 -6.55 12.29 -12.19
N HIS A 21 -7.83 12.22 -12.51
CA HIS A 21 -8.38 12.98 -13.62
C HIS A 21 -8.64 14.42 -13.16
N PRO A 22 -8.37 15.44 -13.99
CA PRO A 22 -8.66 16.82 -13.64
C PRO A 22 -10.16 17.10 -13.45
N ASN A 23 -11.03 16.29 -14.07
CA ASN A 23 -12.48 16.43 -13.97
C ASN A 23 -13.03 15.57 -12.82
N PRO A 24 -13.59 16.18 -11.75
CA PRO A 24 -14.02 15.46 -10.54
C PRO A 24 -15.23 14.56 -10.79
N LEU A 25 -16.15 14.94 -11.68
CA LEU A 25 -17.31 14.13 -12.04
C LEU A 25 -16.88 12.85 -12.76
N ARG A 26 -15.97 12.99 -13.72
CA ARG A 26 -15.43 11.83 -14.46
C ARG A 26 -14.60 10.91 -13.56
N MET A 27 -13.99 11.46 -12.51
CA MET A 27 -13.25 10.69 -11.51
C MET A 27 -14.19 9.85 -10.63
N ALA A 28 -15.30 10.38 -10.16
CA ALA A 28 -16.26 9.65 -9.32
C ALA A 28 -16.89 8.43 -10.01
N PHE A 29 -17.14 8.52 -11.32
CA PHE A 29 -17.61 7.39 -12.13
C PHE A 29 -16.48 6.54 -12.73
N SER A 30 -15.21 6.86 -12.45
CA SER A 30 -14.10 6.08 -12.98
C SER A 30 -13.95 4.76 -12.23
N PRO A 31 -13.55 3.67 -12.91
CA PRO A 31 -13.25 2.40 -12.25
C PRO A 31 -12.10 2.50 -11.24
N GLY A 32 -11.28 3.55 -11.33
CA GLY A 32 -10.16 3.79 -10.40
C GLY A 32 -10.60 4.10 -8.96
N VAL A 33 -11.68 4.86 -8.77
CA VAL A 33 -12.20 5.19 -7.43
C VAL A 33 -12.77 3.95 -6.76
N TRP A 34 -13.60 3.19 -7.47
CA TRP A 34 -14.19 1.95 -6.96
C TRP A 34 -13.14 0.87 -6.69
N SER A 35 -12.14 0.73 -7.56
CA SER A 35 -11.00 -0.16 -7.32
C SER A 35 -10.20 0.27 -6.09
N SER A 36 -10.01 1.57 -5.87
CA SER A 36 -9.33 2.11 -4.68
C SER A 36 -10.14 1.89 -3.40
N ALA A 37 -11.45 2.11 -3.44
CA ALA A 37 -12.36 1.84 -2.33
C ALA A 37 -12.32 0.35 -1.94
N TRP A 38 -12.43 -0.55 -2.92
CA TRP A 38 -12.35 -1.99 -2.70
C TRP A 38 -10.98 -2.42 -2.17
N TYR A 39 -9.91 -1.80 -2.66
CA TYR A 39 -8.56 -2.06 -2.18
C TYR A 39 -8.38 -1.64 -0.71
N LEU A 40 -8.84 -0.45 -0.33
CA LEU A 40 -8.81 0.01 1.06
C LEU A 40 -9.68 -0.85 1.97
N PHE A 41 -10.90 -1.18 1.55
CA PHE A 41 -11.78 -2.08 2.29
C PHE A 41 -11.15 -3.46 2.49
N SER A 42 -10.63 -4.06 1.42
CA SER A 42 -9.93 -5.34 1.53
C SER A 42 -8.67 -5.24 2.38
N TYR A 43 -8.00 -4.07 2.44
CA TYR A 43 -6.85 -3.86 3.32
C TYR A 43 -7.27 -3.91 4.78
N LEU A 44 -8.38 -3.26 5.15
CA LEU A 44 -8.91 -3.32 6.52
C LEU A 44 -9.19 -4.75 6.97
N VAL A 45 -9.73 -5.60 6.10
CA VAL A 45 -10.05 -6.99 6.46
C VAL A 45 -8.81 -7.88 6.40
N VAL A 46 -8.15 -7.95 5.24
CA VAL A 46 -7.07 -8.90 4.99
C VAL A 46 -5.82 -8.56 5.80
N SER A 47 -5.46 -7.28 5.91
CA SER A 47 -4.25 -6.89 6.62
C SER A 47 -4.41 -7.03 8.14
N THR A 48 -5.63 -6.93 8.68
CA THR A 48 -5.91 -7.26 10.09
C THR A 48 -5.69 -8.75 10.36
N VAL A 49 -6.20 -9.62 9.48
CA VAL A 49 -5.98 -11.07 9.59
C VAL A 49 -4.48 -11.39 9.46
N LEU A 50 -3.81 -10.84 8.44
CA LEU A 50 -2.37 -11.05 8.24
C LEU A 50 -1.54 -10.56 9.42
N PHE A 51 -1.81 -9.36 9.95
CA PHE A 51 -1.16 -8.83 11.14
C PHE A 51 -1.32 -9.80 12.32
N SER A 52 -2.55 -10.26 12.56
CA SER A 52 -2.85 -11.15 13.69
C SER A 52 -2.10 -12.48 13.55
N VAL A 53 -2.08 -13.07 12.36
CA VAL A 53 -1.39 -14.36 12.10
C VAL A 53 0.13 -14.19 12.13
N VAL A 54 0.69 -13.16 11.48
CA VAL A 54 2.13 -12.91 11.49
C VAL A 54 2.62 -12.60 12.90
N LEU A 55 1.90 -11.77 13.66
CA LEU A 55 2.25 -11.43 15.03
C LEU A 55 2.22 -12.67 15.93
N THR A 56 1.14 -13.45 15.88
CA THR A 56 1.00 -14.68 16.69
C THR A 56 2.06 -15.71 16.32
N MET A 57 2.25 -16.02 15.03
CA MET A 57 3.31 -16.92 14.58
C MET A 57 4.70 -16.45 15.01
N THR A 58 5.00 -15.16 14.88
CA THR A 58 6.32 -14.62 15.26
C THR A 58 6.55 -14.74 16.77
N VAL A 59 5.58 -14.34 17.59
CA VAL A 59 5.68 -14.42 19.06
C VAL A 59 5.76 -15.88 19.51
N THR A 60 4.88 -16.76 19.01
CA THR A 60 4.91 -18.19 19.33
C THR A 60 6.24 -18.82 18.92
N SER A 61 6.75 -18.51 17.72
CA SER A 61 8.05 -19.00 17.26
C SER A 61 9.19 -18.54 18.16
N ALA A 62 9.18 -17.27 18.57
CA ALA A 62 10.19 -16.72 19.47
C ALA A 62 10.15 -17.40 20.85
N CYS A 63 8.96 -17.65 21.41
CA CYS A 63 8.82 -18.34 22.69
C CYS A 63 9.27 -19.82 22.62
N VAL A 64 8.89 -20.54 21.56
CA VAL A 64 9.21 -21.98 21.40
C VAL A 64 10.66 -22.18 20.91
N ALA A 65 11.35 -21.14 20.44
CA ALA A 65 12.76 -21.20 20.02
C ALA A 65 13.68 -21.72 21.13
N ILE A 66 13.29 -21.55 22.39
CA ILE A 66 14.00 -22.05 23.57
C ILE A 66 14.04 -23.59 23.60
N ILE A 67 13.05 -24.28 23.02
CA ILE A 67 12.82 -25.72 23.19
C ILE A 67 13.42 -26.55 22.03
N TRP A 68 14.36 -26.01 21.23
CA TRP A 68 14.87 -26.58 19.97
C TRP A 68 13.80 -26.76 18.85
N LEU A 69 12.56 -27.08 19.22
CA LEU A 69 11.38 -27.17 18.35
C LEU A 69 11.03 -25.83 17.69
N GLY A 70 11.43 -24.70 18.27
CA GLY A 70 11.13 -23.40 17.67
C GLY A 70 12.05 -23.01 16.52
N LEU A 71 13.20 -23.66 16.32
CA LEU A 71 14.04 -23.39 15.14
C LEU A 71 13.35 -23.75 13.82
N PRO A 72 12.77 -24.96 13.62
CA PRO A 72 12.02 -25.24 12.39
C PRO A 72 10.77 -24.35 12.26
N LEU A 73 10.13 -23.99 13.38
CA LEU A 73 9.00 -23.08 13.39
C LEU A 73 9.39 -21.66 12.94
N LEU A 74 10.56 -21.15 13.34
CA LEU A 74 11.10 -19.87 12.87
C LEU A 74 11.36 -19.86 11.37
N ILE A 75 11.86 -20.98 10.81
CA ILE A 75 12.02 -21.12 9.35
C ILE A 75 10.64 -21.04 8.68
N GLY A 76 9.67 -21.81 9.18
CA GLY A 76 8.29 -21.80 8.68
C GLY A 76 7.64 -20.41 8.71
N THR A 77 7.79 -19.69 9.81
CA THR A 77 7.28 -18.31 9.95
C THR A 77 7.87 -17.36 8.92
N ALA A 78 9.16 -17.46 8.61
CA ALA A 78 9.76 -16.61 7.59
C ALA A 78 9.29 -16.92 6.16
N TYR A 79 9.08 -18.19 5.82
CA TYR A 79 8.41 -18.57 4.57
C TYR A 79 6.97 -18.04 4.53
N PHE A 80 6.25 -18.13 5.65
CA PHE A 80 4.89 -17.61 5.77
C PHE A 80 4.82 -16.10 5.53
N ILE A 81 5.70 -15.32 6.18
CA ILE A 81 5.81 -13.86 5.99
C ILE A 81 6.02 -13.53 4.51
N ARG A 82 6.90 -14.25 3.81
CA ARG A 82 7.07 -14.09 2.35
C ARG A 82 5.82 -14.43 1.57
N GLY A 83 5.11 -15.50 1.93
CA GLY A 83 3.82 -15.84 1.36
C GLY A 83 2.81 -14.69 1.50
N CYS A 84 2.77 -14.04 2.66
CA CYS A 84 1.95 -12.85 2.89
C CYS A 84 2.35 -11.69 1.97
N VAL A 85 3.66 -11.44 1.75
CA VAL A 85 4.13 -10.42 0.80
C VAL A 85 3.72 -10.76 -0.64
N VAL A 86 3.76 -12.03 -1.04
CA VAL A 86 3.28 -12.49 -2.36
C VAL A 86 1.78 -12.24 -2.49
N MET A 87 1.00 -12.54 -1.45
CA MET A 87 -0.45 -12.30 -1.44
C MET A 87 -0.77 -10.80 -1.54
N GLU A 88 -0.10 -9.96 -0.75
CA GLU A 88 -0.25 -8.49 -0.82
C GLU A 88 0.16 -7.94 -2.19
N ARG A 89 1.21 -8.48 -2.80
CA ARG A 89 1.59 -8.14 -4.18
C ARG A 89 0.50 -8.52 -5.18
N GLY A 90 -0.12 -9.69 -5.03
CA GLY A 90 -1.25 -10.12 -5.85
C GLY A 90 -2.43 -9.15 -5.74
N ARG A 91 -2.76 -8.70 -4.53
CA ARG A 91 -3.81 -7.70 -4.29
C ARG A 91 -3.46 -6.35 -4.90
N ALA A 92 -2.24 -5.89 -4.67
CA ALA A 92 -1.79 -4.59 -5.18
C ALA A 92 -1.73 -4.56 -6.72
N ARG A 93 -1.52 -5.69 -7.40
CA ARG A 93 -1.64 -5.80 -8.87
C ARG A 93 -3.03 -5.50 -9.40
N ALA A 94 -4.09 -5.67 -8.60
CA ALA A 94 -5.43 -5.29 -9.03
C ALA A 94 -5.56 -3.77 -9.24
N VAL A 95 -4.77 -2.98 -8.50
CA VAL A 95 -4.79 -1.52 -8.53
C VAL A 95 -3.61 -0.96 -9.35
N VAL A 96 -2.46 -1.63 -9.30
CA VAL A 96 -1.20 -1.25 -9.96
C VAL A 96 -0.64 -2.46 -10.74
N PRO A 97 -1.21 -2.80 -11.91
CA PRO A 97 -0.90 -4.06 -12.60
C PRO A 97 0.57 -4.18 -13.05
N GLU A 98 1.16 -3.07 -13.50
CA GLU A 98 2.50 -3.06 -14.14
C GLU A 98 3.62 -2.54 -13.21
N GLY A 99 3.28 -2.08 -12.00
CA GLY A 99 4.20 -1.29 -11.17
C GLY A 99 5.04 -2.05 -10.13
N LEU A 100 4.84 -3.36 -9.95
CA LEU A 100 5.48 -4.12 -8.88
C LEU A 100 6.55 -5.10 -9.40
N PRO A 101 7.84 -4.90 -9.05
CA PRO A 101 8.93 -5.76 -9.50
C PRO A 101 8.74 -7.21 -9.03
N ALA A 102 9.44 -8.14 -9.69
CA ALA A 102 9.50 -9.54 -9.25
C ALA A 102 10.11 -9.64 -7.84
N LEU A 103 9.67 -10.62 -7.05
CA LEU A 103 10.31 -10.88 -5.76
C LEU A 103 11.63 -11.61 -6.01
N GLU A 104 12.64 -11.26 -5.24
CA GLU A 104 13.90 -12.00 -5.21
C GLU A 104 13.66 -13.43 -4.71
N PRO A 105 14.34 -14.45 -5.26
CA PRO A 105 14.32 -15.81 -4.73
C PRO A 105 14.83 -15.87 -3.28
N MET A 106 14.43 -16.90 -2.53
CA MET A 106 14.99 -17.13 -1.20
C MET A 106 16.36 -17.77 -1.32
N ASN A 107 17.37 -17.16 -0.70
CA ASN A 107 18.65 -17.83 -0.49
C ASN A 107 18.53 -18.82 0.66
N THR A 108 18.75 -20.10 0.36
CA THR A 108 18.96 -21.16 1.35
C THR A 108 20.46 -21.34 1.56
N GLY A 109 20.89 -21.36 2.83
CA GLY A 109 22.29 -21.63 3.18
C GLY A 109 22.53 -23.11 3.43
N ASP A 110 23.79 -23.53 3.43
CA ASP A 110 24.18 -24.92 3.66
C ASP A 110 23.83 -25.38 5.09
N GLY A 111 23.11 -26.50 5.18
CA GLY A 111 22.65 -27.07 6.43
C GLY A 111 21.52 -26.30 7.12
N PHE A 112 21.02 -26.86 8.22
CA PHE A 112 19.85 -26.33 8.92
C PHE A 112 20.06 -24.92 9.52
N PHE A 113 21.17 -24.73 10.23
CA PHE A 113 21.52 -23.43 10.82
C PHE A 113 21.88 -22.39 9.75
N GLY A 114 22.51 -22.82 8.64
CA GLY A 114 22.81 -21.96 7.50
C GLY A 114 21.52 -21.44 6.85
N THR A 115 20.55 -22.33 6.64
CA THR A 115 19.21 -21.96 6.16
C THR A 115 18.51 -21.01 7.12
N LEU A 116 18.43 -21.32 8.42
CA LEU A 116 17.78 -20.43 9.40
C LEU A 116 18.38 -19.01 9.37
N LYS A 117 19.71 -18.90 9.38
CA LYS A 117 20.41 -17.61 9.33
C LYS A 117 20.16 -16.88 8.00
N ALA A 118 20.20 -17.60 6.87
CA ALA A 118 19.98 -17.01 5.55
C ALA A 118 18.57 -16.44 5.42
N VAL A 119 17.57 -17.19 5.86
CA VAL A 119 16.15 -16.82 5.75
C VAL A 119 15.79 -15.60 6.62
N TRP A 120 16.35 -15.51 7.84
CA TRP A 120 16.13 -14.35 8.71
C TRP A 120 17.00 -13.14 8.35
N LYS A 121 18.16 -13.33 7.71
CA LYS A 121 18.95 -12.23 7.15
C LYS A 121 18.43 -11.71 5.81
N ASP A 122 17.52 -12.44 5.18
CA ASP A 122 16.93 -11.99 3.94
C ASP A 122 16.19 -10.65 4.16
N GLY A 123 16.61 -9.65 3.39
CA GLY A 123 16.05 -8.31 3.46
C GLY A 123 14.54 -8.31 3.18
N LEU A 124 14.03 -9.20 2.31
CA LEU A 124 12.60 -9.24 2.01
C LEU A 124 11.77 -9.75 3.21
N THR A 125 12.27 -10.75 3.95
CA THR A 125 11.63 -11.26 5.17
C THR A 125 11.58 -10.16 6.23
N GLN A 126 12.70 -9.47 6.46
CA GLN A 126 12.79 -8.37 7.44
C GLN A 126 11.86 -7.21 7.09
N ARG A 127 11.85 -6.78 5.81
CA ARG A 127 10.95 -5.73 5.32
C ARG A 127 9.48 -6.14 5.42
N GLY A 128 9.16 -7.40 5.12
CA GLY A 128 7.82 -7.95 5.28
C GLY A 128 7.36 -7.92 6.74
N LEU A 129 8.22 -8.32 7.68
CA LEU A 129 7.95 -8.26 9.11
C LEU A 129 7.67 -6.82 9.57
N VAL A 130 8.53 -5.87 9.17
CA VAL A 130 8.34 -4.44 9.46
C VAL A 130 7.02 -3.93 8.86
N HIS A 131 6.68 -4.34 7.65
CA HIS A 131 5.42 -3.95 7.02
C HIS A 131 4.19 -4.43 7.80
N PHE A 132 4.15 -5.72 8.14
CA PHE A 132 2.99 -6.31 8.80
C PHE A 132 2.89 -5.93 10.28
N ILE A 133 4.00 -5.70 11.00
CA ILE A 133 3.94 -5.38 12.43
C ILE A 133 3.97 -3.87 12.66
N LEU A 134 4.98 -3.17 12.14
CA LEU A 134 5.19 -1.76 12.45
C LEU A 134 4.35 -0.85 11.56
N LEU A 135 4.35 -1.09 10.25
CA LEU A 135 3.67 -0.22 9.29
C LEU A 135 2.16 -0.46 9.21
N TYR A 136 1.69 -1.62 9.71
CA TYR A 136 0.27 -1.94 9.79
C TYR A 136 -0.53 -0.87 10.55
N VAL A 137 -0.08 -0.45 11.74
CA VAL A 137 -0.84 0.51 12.57
C VAL A 137 -1.09 1.85 11.85
N PRO A 138 -0.08 2.56 11.33
CA PRO A 138 -0.32 3.83 10.63
C PRO A 138 -1.09 3.67 9.32
N LEU A 139 -0.85 2.59 8.55
CA LEU A 139 -1.60 2.32 7.32
C LEU A 139 -3.06 1.95 7.59
N PHE A 140 -3.31 1.18 8.64
CA PHE A 140 -4.66 0.82 9.08
C PHE A 140 -5.43 2.06 9.54
N ALA A 141 -4.81 2.94 10.33
CA ALA A 141 -5.42 4.18 10.77
C ALA A 141 -5.75 5.10 9.58
N LEU A 142 -4.82 5.23 8.63
CA LEU A 142 -5.03 6.00 7.39
C LEU A 142 -6.20 5.43 6.58
N ALA A 143 -6.19 4.12 6.31
CA ALA A 143 -7.24 3.46 5.54
C ALA A 143 -8.61 3.60 6.23
N THR A 144 -8.67 3.36 7.55
CA THR A 144 -9.90 3.46 8.34
C THR A 144 -10.45 4.87 8.29
N GLY A 145 -9.62 5.89 8.56
CA GLY A 145 -10.07 7.29 8.57
C GLY A 145 -10.55 7.74 7.19
N VAL A 146 -9.79 7.46 6.14
CA VAL A 146 -10.15 7.86 4.77
C VAL A 146 -11.42 7.15 4.31
N PHE A 147 -11.54 5.85 4.59
CA PHE A 147 -12.71 5.06 4.20
C PHE A 147 -13.96 5.41 5.00
N ALA A 148 -13.82 5.65 6.31
CA ALA A 148 -14.94 6.08 7.17
C ALA A 148 -15.50 7.44 6.74
N ILE A 149 -14.64 8.41 6.43
CA ILE A 149 -15.08 9.72 5.92
C ILE A 149 -15.75 9.56 4.56
N TRP A 150 -15.21 8.71 3.68
CA TRP A 150 -15.79 8.43 2.37
C TRP A 150 -17.21 7.82 2.50
N LEU A 151 -17.39 6.84 3.40
CA LEU A 151 -18.71 6.28 3.72
C LEU A 151 -19.64 7.30 4.37
N GLY A 152 -19.11 8.17 5.23
CA GLY A 152 -19.87 9.25 5.87
C GLY A 152 -20.48 10.20 4.83
N PHE A 153 -19.71 10.60 3.81
CA PHE A 153 -20.26 11.38 2.71
C PHE A 153 -21.32 10.62 1.92
N LEU A 154 -21.12 9.31 1.67
CA LEU A 154 -22.12 8.48 1.00
C LEU A 154 -23.44 8.42 1.79
N ALA A 155 -23.35 8.29 3.11
CA ALA A 155 -24.50 8.32 4.02
C ALA A 155 -25.19 9.70 4.01
N MET A 156 -24.42 10.78 4.00
CA MET A 156 -24.95 12.15 3.96
C MET A 156 -25.64 12.49 2.62
N ILE A 157 -25.15 11.92 1.50
CA ILE A 157 -25.82 12.05 0.19
C ILE A 157 -27.19 11.36 0.21
N THR A 158 -27.35 10.25 0.93
CA THR A 158 -28.62 9.52 1.01
C THR A 158 -29.57 10.03 2.10
N VAL A 159 -29.15 10.99 2.92
CA VAL A 159 -29.95 11.59 4.02
C VAL A 159 -31.39 11.93 3.63
N PRO A 160 -31.69 12.59 2.48
CA PRO A 160 -33.06 12.94 2.10
C PRO A 160 -34.03 11.74 2.06
N ILE A 161 -33.50 10.53 1.85
CA ILE A 161 -34.26 9.29 1.78
C ILE A 161 -34.66 8.81 3.18
N TRP A 162 -33.74 8.88 4.16
CA TRP A 162 -33.91 8.19 5.43
C TRP A 162 -34.01 9.07 6.68
N TYR A 163 -33.73 10.37 6.60
CA TYR A 163 -33.72 11.27 7.77
C TYR A 163 -35.06 11.28 8.55
N ARG A 164 -36.17 11.09 7.82
CA ARG A 164 -37.54 11.05 8.35
C ARG A 164 -37.84 9.84 9.24
N TYR A 165 -37.02 8.78 9.19
CA TYR A 165 -37.26 7.55 9.95
C TYR A 165 -36.52 7.52 11.30
N ILE A 166 -35.69 8.51 11.60
CA ILE A 166 -34.96 8.59 12.86
C ILE A 166 -35.82 9.39 13.86
N PRO A 167 -36.35 8.78 14.93
CA PRO A 167 -37.04 9.52 15.97
C PRO A 167 -36.05 10.13 16.97
N PHE A 168 -36.31 11.37 17.38
CA PHE A 168 -35.65 12.04 18.50
C PHE A 168 -36.73 12.60 19.44
N ASP A 169 -36.60 12.31 20.73
CA ASP A 169 -37.48 12.85 21.76
C ASP A 169 -36.83 14.07 22.44
N PHE A 170 -37.49 15.22 22.35
CA PHE A 170 -37.11 16.43 23.08
C PHE A 170 -38.28 16.87 23.96
N ASP A 171 -38.08 16.93 25.28
CA ASP A 171 -39.09 17.41 26.25
C ASP A 171 -40.50 16.82 26.05
N GLY A 172 -40.57 15.52 25.70
CA GLY A 172 -41.84 14.80 25.49
C GLY A 172 -42.49 15.00 24.11
N GLN A 173 -41.81 15.69 23.18
CA GLN A 173 -42.20 15.79 21.77
C GLN A 173 -41.25 14.94 20.92
N THR A 174 -41.80 13.98 20.18
CA THR A 174 -41.04 13.21 19.18
C THR A 174 -40.97 13.99 17.88
N VAL A 175 -39.77 14.36 17.47
CA VAL A 175 -39.49 14.94 16.15
C VAL A 175 -38.61 14.00 15.36
N HIS A 176 -38.86 13.94 14.05
CA HIS A 176 -38.05 13.16 13.14
C HIS A 176 -37.01 14.05 12.47
N GLY A 177 -35.78 13.57 12.40
CA GLY A 177 -34.68 14.31 11.80
C GLY A 177 -33.33 13.74 12.14
N MET A 178 -32.27 14.42 11.72
CA MET A 178 -30.91 14.08 12.12
C MET A 178 -30.30 15.24 12.89
N SER A 179 -29.90 15.00 14.14
CA SER A 179 -29.23 16.00 14.97
C SER A 179 -27.73 15.74 15.01
N TRP A 180 -26.94 16.79 14.83
CA TRP A 180 -25.51 16.77 15.08
C TRP A 180 -25.14 17.90 16.04
N GLY A 181 -24.90 17.57 17.30
CA GLY A 181 -24.60 18.53 18.36
C GLY A 181 -25.41 18.29 19.61
N TYR A 182 -25.52 19.32 20.45
CA TYR A 182 -26.21 19.27 21.73
C TYR A 182 -27.48 20.11 21.68
N PHE A 183 -28.63 19.46 21.85
CA PHE A 183 -29.95 20.07 21.71
C PHE A 183 -30.82 19.78 22.95
N PRO A 184 -30.52 20.37 24.11
CA PRO A 184 -31.19 20.05 25.38
C PRO A 184 -32.69 20.43 25.38
N HIS A 185 -33.06 21.48 24.65
CA HIS A 185 -34.44 22.01 24.57
C HIS A 185 -34.98 21.98 23.13
N GLY A 186 -34.50 21.03 22.33
CA GLY A 186 -34.89 20.84 20.93
C GLY A 186 -34.13 21.72 19.91
N PRO A 187 -34.45 21.56 18.62
CA PRO A 187 -33.67 22.12 17.49
C PRO A 187 -33.59 23.64 17.43
N HIS A 188 -34.58 24.34 18.00
CA HIS A 188 -34.68 25.80 18.02
C HIS A 188 -34.53 26.38 19.44
N GLY A 189 -34.05 25.57 20.39
CA GLY A 189 -33.81 25.99 21.76
C GLY A 189 -32.66 27.02 21.85
N LYS A 190 -32.77 27.90 22.84
CA LYS A 190 -31.77 28.95 23.15
C LYS A 190 -30.37 28.41 23.50
N ASP A 191 -30.30 27.18 23.99
CA ASP A 191 -29.04 26.49 24.36
C ASP A 191 -28.66 25.39 23.33
N ALA A 192 -29.28 25.40 22.15
CA ALA A 192 -28.97 24.46 21.07
C ALA A 192 -27.64 24.82 20.40
N VAL A 193 -26.69 23.89 20.42
CA VAL A 193 -25.39 24.02 19.75
C VAL A 193 -25.24 22.86 18.77
N GLY A 194 -25.45 23.13 17.49
CA GLY A 194 -25.29 22.12 16.44
C GLY A 194 -26.05 22.42 15.16
N PHE A 195 -26.13 21.40 14.31
CA PHE A 195 -26.94 21.42 13.10
C PHE A 195 -28.04 20.36 13.16
N PHE A 196 -29.28 20.75 12.86
CA PHE A 196 -30.43 19.85 12.81
C PHE A 196 -31.01 19.79 11.40
N ILE A 197 -31.13 18.58 10.87
CA ILE A 197 -31.75 18.30 9.57
C ILE A 197 -33.18 17.82 9.83
N GLY A 198 -34.13 18.76 9.79
CA GLY A 198 -35.54 18.50 10.04
C GLY A 198 -36.47 18.71 8.84
N SER A 199 -35.99 19.35 7.78
CA SER A 199 -36.80 19.69 6.59
C SER A 199 -36.21 19.12 5.31
N ASP A 200 -37.08 18.85 4.33
CA ASP A 200 -36.67 18.36 3.00
C ASP A 200 -35.63 19.26 2.35
N LEU A 201 -35.75 20.58 2.53
CA LEU A 201 -34.78 21.55 2.02
C LEU A 201 -33.43 21.42 2.72
N SER A 202 -33.41 21.34 4.06
CA SER A 202 -32.16 21.17 4.83
C SER A 202 -31.45 19.87 4.48
N ALA A 203 -32.22 18.79 4.29
CA ALA A 203 -31.69 17.48 3.87
C ALA A 203 -31.12 17.56 2.45
N SER A 204 -31.81 18.22 1.52
CA SER A 204 -31.35 18.39 0.13
C SER A 204 -30.07 19.22 0.05
N VAL A 205 -29.98 20.32 0.82
CA VAL A 205 -28.77 21.14 0.91
C VAL A 205 -27.60 20.33 1.49
N ALA A 206 -27.82 19.59 2.57
CA ALA A 206 -26.81 18.73 3.16
C ALA A 206 -26.31 17.66 2.18
N ALA A 207 -27.21 17.04 1.41
CA ALA A 207 -26.87 16.08 0.39
C ALA A 207 -26.04 16.68 -0.75
N VAL A 208 -26.39 17.88 -1.24
CA VAL A 208 -25.63 18.58 -2.30
C VAL A 208 -24.24 18.98 -1.81
N VAL A 209 -24.14 19.54 -0.60
CA VAL A 209 -22.83 19.90 0.00
C VAL A 209 -21.97 18.64 0.17
N SER A 210 -22.56 17.55 0.67
CA SER A 210 -21.86 16.27 0.85
C SER A 210 -21.45 15.65 -0.47
N LEU A 211 -22.25 15.80 -1.53
CA LEU A 211 -21.89 15.37 -2.87
C LEU A 211 -20.66 16.11 -3.39
N VAL A 212 -20.58 17.43 -3.22
CA VAL A 212 -19.40 18.22 -3.63
C VAL A 212 -18.16 17.79 -2.85
N LEU A 213 -18.28 17.63 -1.53
CA LEU A 213 -17.18 17.17 -0.69
C LEU A 213 -16.76 15.73 -1.02
N PHE A 214 -17.71 14.85 -1.33
CA PHE A 214 -17.45 13.48 -1.79
C PHE A 214 -16.61 13.45 -3.07
N LEU A 215 -16.95 14.31 -4.05
CA LEU A 215 -16.18 14.43 -5.28
C LEU A 215 -14.73 14.85 -5.02
N ALA A 216 -14.51 15.78 -4.09
CA ALA A 216 -13.16 16.17 -3.66
C ALA A 216 -12.45 15.06 -2.86
N TRP A 217 -13.17 14.32 -2.00
CA TRP A 217 -12.59 13.28 -1.16
C TRP A 217 -12.12 12.05 -1.96
N ASN A 218 -12.68 11.81 -3.16
CA ASN A 218 -12.20 10.75 -4.05
C ASN A 218 -10.71 10.90 -4.42
N TYR A 219 -10.16 12.13 -4.44
CA TYR A 219 -8.72 12.35 -4.62
C TYR A 219 -7.91 11.83 -3.43
N VAL A 220 -8.40 12.06 -2.21
CA VAL A 220 -7.78 11.57 -0.97
C VAL A 220 -7.83 10.04 -0.91
N LEU A 221 -8.96 9.44 -1.30
CA LEU A 221 -9.13 7.98 -1.39
C LEU A 221 -8.10 7.34 -2.32
N VAL A 222 -7.93 7.90 -3.53
CA VAL A 222 -6.95 7.42 -4.51
C VAL A 222 -5.52 7.67 -4.05
N ALA A 223 -5.25 8.82 -3.40
CA ALA A 223 -3.95 9.11 -2.81
C ALA A 223 -3.59 8.11 -1.69
N ALA A 224 -4.54 7.77 -0.82
CA ALA A 224 -4.35 6.75 0.21
C ALA A 224 -4.00 5.39 -0.43
N ALA A 225 -4.77 4.93 -1.42
CA ALA A 225 -4.45 3.68 -2.14
C ALA A 225 -3.04 3.70 -2.76
N ARG A 226 -2.58 4.84 -3.29
CA ARG A 226 -1.20 5.02 -3.76
C ARG A 226 -0.16 4.89 -2.64
N VAL A 227 -0.40 5.49 -1.47
CA VAL A 227 0.51 5.38 -0.32
C VAL A 227 0.71 3.92 0.08
N HIS A 228 -0.36 3.12 0.15
CA HIS A 228 -0.27 1.69 0.43
C HIS A 228 0.53 0.93 -0.66
N ALA A 229 0.28 1.23 -1.94
CA ALA A 229 1.02 0.61 -3.04
C ALA A 229 2.52 0.98 -3.03
N VAL A 230 2.84 2.23 -2.69
CA VAL A 230 4.24 2.69 -2.53
C VAL A 230 4.89 1.99 -1.34
N ALA A 231 4.22 1.90 -0.19
CA ALA A 231 4.72 1.19 0.98
C ALA A 231 5.07 -0.27 0.63
N LEU A 232 4.20 -0.96 -0.09
CA LEU A 232 4.48 -2.32 -0.55
C LEU A 232 5.62 -2.38 -1.58
N ARG A 233 5.71 -1.41 -2.51
CA ARG A 233 6.82 -1.34 -3.47
C ARG A 233 8.15 -1.16 -2.76
N VAL A 234 8.21 -0.37 -1.69
CA VAL A 234 9.42 -0.22 -0.85
C VAL A 234 9.79 -1.54 -0.19
N VAL A 235 8.80 -2.29 0.31
CA VAL A 235 9.01 -3.62 0.90
C VAL A 235 9.59 -4.59 -0.12
N ILE A 236 9.08 -4.62 -1.35
CA ILE A 236 9.52 -5.57 -2.38
C ILE A 236 10.89 -5.17 -2.94
N THR A 237 11.05 -3.92 -3.38
CA THR A 237 12.25 -3.48 -4.09
C THR A 237 13.45 -3.42 -3.16
N GLY A 238 13.24 -2.89 -1.94
CA GLY A 238 14.35 -2.59 -1.03
C GLY A 238 15.15 -1.43 -1.60
N ARG A 239 15.49 -0.45 -0.77
CA ARG A 239 16.52 0.49 -1.20
C ARG A 239 17.85 -0.24 -1.08
N ASP A 240 18.36 -0.76 -2.20
CA ASP A 240 19.79 -0.97 -2.35
C ASP A 240 20.39 0.30 -2.97
N PRO A 241 20.80 1.30 -2.15
CA PRO A 241 21.37 2.55 -2.66
C PRO A 241 22.68 2.31 -3.41
N LEU A 242 23.30 1.15 -3.27
CA LEU A 242 24.55 0.77 -3.93
C LEU A 242 24.33 -0.16 -5.12
N GLY A 243 23.13 -0.69 -5.34
CA GLY A 243 22.82 -1.58 -6.46
C GLY A 243 23.17 -1.00 -7.84
N PRO A 244 22.93 0.30 -8.11
CA PRO A 244 23.41 0.95 -9.33
C PRO A 244 24.95 1.02 -9.39
N ALA A 245 25.61 1.39 -8.30
CA ALA A 245 27.09 1.48 -8.23
C ALA A 245 27.76 0.11 -8.36
N ARG A 246 27.17 -0.93 -7.75
CA ARG A 246 27.61 -2.31 -7.82
C ARG A 246 27.44 -2.89 -9.22
N ARG A 247 26.32 -2.61 -9.89
CA ARG A 247 26.14 -2.97 -11.32
C ARG A 247 27.19 -2.32 -12.23
N ILE A 248 27.61 -1.10 -11.92
CA ILE A 248 28.69 -0.43 -12.67
C ILE A 248 30.06 -1.08 -12.38
N LEU A 249 30.30 -1.52 -11.15
CA LEU A 249 31.52 -2.23 -10.77
C LEU A 249 31.58 -3.68 -11.31
N GLU A 250 30.44 -4.34 -11.42
CA GLU A 250 30.31 -5.71 -11.93
C GLU A 250 30.16 -5.76 -13.46
N SER A 251 29.76 -4.66 -14.10
CA SER A 251 29.83 -4.55 -15.55
C SER A 251 31.30 -4.59 -15.98
N PRO A 252 31.69 -5.38 -17.00
CA PRO A 252 33.07 -5.45 -17.46
C PRO A 252 33.51 -4.03 -17.85
N GLY A 253 34.34 -3.43 -17.00
CA GLY A 253 34.82 -2.09 -17.21
C GLY A 253 35.71 -2.04 -18.46
N PRO A 254 35.90 -0.86 -19.07
CA PRO A 254 36.76 -0.68 -20.24
C PRO A 254 38.22 -1.14 -20.04
N LEU A 255 38.61 -1.45 -18.80
CA LEU A 255 39.93 -1.99 -18.45
C LEU A 255 40.03 -3.52 -18.66
N SER A 256 38.94 -4.28 -18.59
CA SER A 256 38.98 -5.73 -18.84
C SER A 256 39.10 -6.06 -20.34
N SER A 257 38.64 -5.18 -21.21
CA SER A 257 38.85 -5.29 -22.67
C SER A 257 40.26 -4.86 -23.09
N ALA A 258 40.85 -3.86 -22.44
CA ALA A 258 42.22 -3.41 -22.72
C ALA A 258 43.27 -4.48 -22.36
N ALA A 259 43.07 -5.23 -21.27
CA ALA A 259 43.96 -6.32 -20.87
C ALA A 259 43.95 -7.50 -21.87
N TYR A 260 42.83 -7.74 -22.57
CA TYR A 260 42.72 -8.80 -23.57
C TYR A 260 43.41 -8.43 -24.89
N VAL A 261 43.33 -7.17 -25.31
CA VAL A 261 43.98 -6.67 -26.55
C VAL A 261 45.51 -6.62 -26.43
N SER A 262 46.05 -6.42 -25.22
CA SER A 262 47.50 -6.41 -24.99
C SER A 262 48.15 -7.81 -25.01
N ALA A 263 47.39 -8.88 -24.77
CA ALA A 263 47.95 -10.23 -24.68
C ALA A 263 48.12 -10.91 -26.06
N ASP A 264 47.42 -10.42 -27.09
CA ASP A 264 47.41 -11.00 -28.44
C ASP A 264 48.42 -10.34 -29.41
N ALA A 265 49.10 -9.27 -28.97
CA ALA A 265 50.15 -8.62 -29.74
C ALA A 265 51.50 -9.37 -29.58
N LYS A 266 51.57 -10.60 -30.09
CA LYS A 266 52.86 -11.31 -30.25
C LYS A 266 53.56 -10.75 -31.50
N PRO A 267 54.83 -10.31 -31.43
CA PRO A 267 55.52 -9.78 -32.60
C PRO A 267 55.80 -10.91 -33.58
N THR A 268 55.26 -10.78 -34.79
CA THR A 268 55.66 -11.58 -35.94
C THR A 268 57.08 -11.18 -36.36
N GLU A 269 58.06 -11.97 -35.93
CA GLU A 269 59.42 -11.92 -36.49
C GLU A 269 59.34 -12.22 -37.99
N HIS A 270 59.60 -11.17 -38.78
CA HIS A 270 59.86 -11.28 -40.21
C HIS A 270 61.20 -11.98 -40.42
N SER A 271 61.14 -13.22 -40.89
CA SER A 271 62.24 -13.89 -41.58
C SER A 271 62.60 -13.08 -42.83
N SER A 272 63.77 -12.43 -42.80
CA SER A 272 64.42 -11.82 -43.96
C SER A 272 65.55 -12.75 -44.40
N GLU A 273 65.21 -13.63 -45.32
CA GLU A 273 66.11 -14.47 -46.09
C GLU A 273 66.37 -13.75 -47.43
N ALA A 274 67.57 -13.19 -47.63
CA ALA A 274 68.06 -12.81 -48.96
C ALA A 274 69.58 -12.56 -48.98
N ALA A 275 70.24 -13.39 -49.80
CA ALA A 275 71.53 -13.26 -50.48
C ALA A 275 72.83 -13.44 -49.67
#